data_AF-A0A959F6G9-F1
#
_entry.id   AF-A0A959F6G9-F1
#
_cell.length_a   1.000
_cell.length_b   1.000
_cell.length_c   1.000
_cell.angle_alpha   90.00
_cell.angle_beta   90.00
_cell.angle_gamma   90.00
#
_symmetry.space_group_name_H-M   'P 1'
#
loop_
_entity.id
_entity.type
_entity.pdbx_description
1 polymer ?
#
loop_
_entity_poly.entity_id
_entity_poly.type
_entity_poly.pdbx_seq_one_letter_code
_entity_poly.pdbx_strand_id
1 'polypeptide(L)'
;MYSTPDVQYPDQQLESLIQAENDANLWLYNGDVGLVLYHYYRSRYQDDPQALATGLAILEKQIENAGAYLYNFKFAYGVPGLGWLIQFLINQGVLVDEE
;
A
#
# COMPACT_ATOMS: atom_id res chain seq x y z
N MET A 1 -15.42 30.74 11.52
CA MET A 1 -13.96 30.55 11.65
C MET A 1 -13.77 29.34 12.55
N TYR A 2 -13.46 28.17 11.98
CA TYR A 2 -13.15 26.99 12.79
C TYR A 2 -11.65 27.01 13.09
N SER A 3 -11.29 27.15 14.36
CA SER A 3 -9.91 26.99 14.81
C SER A 3 -9.61 25.49 14.79
N THR A 4 -8.73 25.05 13.91
CA THR A 4 -8.16 23.71 14.01
C THR A 4 -7.39 23.64 15.32
N PRO A 5 -7.63 22.63 16.18
CA PRO A 5 -6.79 22.46 17.37
C PRO A 5 -5.35 22.21 16.92
N ASP A 6 -4.40 22.97 17.47
CA ASP A 6 -2.97 22.72 17.31
C ASP A 6 -2.65 21.37 17.96
N VAL A 7 -2.70 20.31 17.17
CA VAL A 7 -2.25 18.99 17.58
C VAL A 7 -0.72 19.03 17.58
N GLN A 8 -0.14 19.32 18.75
CA GLN A 8 1.30 19.21 18.96
C GLN A 8 1.68 17.74 19.10
N TYR A 9 2.24 17.16 18.04
CA TYR A 9 2.94 15.89 18.14
C TYR A 9 4.33 16.16 18.75
N PRO A 10 4.71 15.49 19.85
CA PRO A 10 6.08 15.60 20.36
C PRO A 10 7.07 15.16 19.27
N ASP A 11 8.18 15.88 19.12
CA ASP A 11 9.13 15.74 17.99
C ASP A 11 9.53 14.27 17.69
N GLN A 12 9.66 13.44 18.73
CA GLN A 12 9.98 12.01 18.60
C GLN A 12 8.87 11.17 17.92
N GLN A 13 7.60 11.54 18.08
CA GLN A 13 6.49 10.89 17.37
C GLN A 13 6.47 11.29 15.89
N LEU A 14 6.83 12.54 15.58
CA LEU A 14 6.91 12.99 14.19
C LEU A 14 8.07 12.31 13.45
N GLU A 15 9.24 12.23 14.07
CA GLU A 15 10.43 11.56 13.50
C GLU A 15 10.19 10.07 13.26
N SER A 16 9.50 9.38 14.17
CA SER A 16 9.18 7.96 13.99
C SER A 16 8.15 7.70 12.90
N LEU A 17 7.19 8.62 12.69
CA LEU A 17 6.25 8.55 11.57
C LEU A 17 6.96 8.82 10.22
N ILE A 18 7.87 9.80 10.17
CA ILE A 18 8.68 10.09 8.98
C ILE A 18 9.62 8.91 8.66
N GLN A 19 10.22 8.28 9.67
CA GLN A 19 11.06 7.11 9.48
C GLN A 19 10.24 5.91 8.96
N ALA A 20 9.06 5.67 9.54
CA ALA A 20 8.14 4.63 9.07
C ALA A 20 7.65 4.89 7.63
N GLU A 21 7.45 6.16 7.24
CA GLU A 21 7.14 6.58 5.87
C GLU A 21 8.30 6.32 4.88
N ASN A 22 9.54 6.50 5.33
CA ASN A 22 10.72 6.23 4.51
C ASN A 22 11.01 4.72 4.36
N ASP A 23 10.65 3.92 5.37
CA ASP A 23 10.94 2.48 5.39
C ASP A 23 9.87 1.64 4.66
N ALA A 24 8.63 2.14 4.51
CA ALA A 24 7.60 1.45 3.73
C ALA A 24 7.35 2.15 2.37
N ASN A 25 7.75 1.48 1.30
CA ASN A 25 7.61 2.02 -0.04
C ASN A 25 6.19 1.73 -0.59
N LEU A 26 5.14 2.34 -0.01
CA LEU A 26 3.72 2.06 -0.33
C LEU A 26 3.27 2.56 -1.72
N TRP A 27 4.20 2.79 -2.64
CA TRP A 27 3.91 3.49 -3.90
C TRP A 27 3.56 2.53 -5.03
N LEU A 28 2.55 2.90 -5.81
CA LEU A 28 2.16 2.14 -7.00
C LEU A 28 3.18 2.31 -8.13
N TYR A 29 3.76 3.50 -8.28
CA TYR A 29 4.66 3.82 -9.39
C TYR A 29 6.04 3.15 -9.27
N ASN A 30 6.64 3.16 -8.09
CA ASN A 30 8.01 2.70 -7.86
C ASN A 30 8.21 2.08 -6.46
N GLY A 31 7.13 1.55 -5.88
CA GLY A 31 7.16 0.91 -4.57
C GLY A 31 6.58 -0.50 -4.60
N ASP A 32 6.39 -1.03 -3.39
CA ASP A 32 5.95 -2.39 -3.11
C ASP A 32 4.56 -2.68 -3.69
N VAL A 33 3.67 -1.69 -3.69
CA VAL A 33 2.33 -1.80 -4.32
C VAL A 33 2.46 -2.07 -5.83
N GLY A 34 3.42 -1.41 -6.50
CA GLY A 34 3.74 -1.69 -7.91
C GLY A 34 4.33 -3.10 -8.11
N LEU A 35 5.14 -3.58 -7.15
CA LEU A 35 5.71 -4.94 -7.19
C LEU A 35 4.63 -6.02 -7.10
N VAL A 36 3.57 -5.81 -6.31
CA VAL A 36 2.43 -6.74 -6.28
C VAL A 36 1.84 -6.93 -7.67
N LEU A 37 1.63 -5.82 -8.40
CA LEU A 37 1.08 -5.86 -9.76
C LEU A 37 2.02 -6.58 -10.74
N TYR A 38 3.33 -6.36 -10.62
CA TYR A 38 4.34 -7.09 -11.37
C TYR A 38 4.26 -8.60 -11.10
N HIS A 39 4.18 -9.01 -9.84
CA HIS A 39 4.10 -10.40 -9.42
C HIS A 39 2.81 -11.08 -9.90
N TYR A 40 1.69 -10.36 -9.87
CA TYR A 40 0.43 -10.81 -10.49
C TYR A 40 0.63 -11.11 -11.98
N TYR A 41 1.14 -10.15 -12.77
CA TYR A 41 1.33 -10.35 -14.20
C TYR A 41 2.35 -11.43 -14.54
N ARG A 42 3.43 -11.54 -13.75
CA ARG A 42 4.41 -12.62 -13.88
C ARG A 42 3.75 -13.98 -13.68
N SER A 43 2.92 -14.14 -12.64
CA SER A 43 2.20 -15.40 -12.44
C SER A 43 1.26 -15.76 -13.58
N ARG A 44 0.63 -14.75 -14.20
CA ARG A 44 -0.36 -14.90 -15.26
C ARG A 44 0.27 -15.22 -16.63
N TYR A 45 1.40 -14.61 -16.95
CA TYR A 45 1.99 -14.66 -18.29
C TYR A 45 3.27 -15.49 -18.39
N GLN A 46 3.87 -15.87 -17.27
CA GLN A 46 5.08 -16.72 -17.24
C GLN A 46 4.83 -18.07 -16.56
N ASP A 47 3.56 -18.41 -16.26
CA ASP A 47 3.16 -19.65 -15.57
C ASP A 47 3.93 -19.90 -14.27
N ASP A 48 4.22 -18.82 -13.52
CA ASP A 48 4.95 -18.86 -12.25
C ASP A 48 3.99 -18.69 -11.06
N PRO A 49 3.41 -19.77 -10.52
CA PRO A 49 2.45 -19.68 -9.42
C PRO A 49 3.08 -19.15 -8.11
N GLN A 50 4.41 -19.24 -7.94
CA GLN A 50 5.09 -18.70 -6.75
C GLN A 50 5.16 -17.17 -6.79
N ALA A 51 5.14 -16.59 -7.98
CA ALA A 51 5.13 -15.13 -8.12
C ALA A 51 3.89 -14.52 -7.45
N LEU A 52 2.71 -15.13 -7.60
CA LEU A 52 1.49 -14.62 -6.98
C LEU A 52 1.58 -14.64 -5.44
N ALA A 53 2.03 -15.75 -4.86
CA ALA A 53 2.23 -15.87 -3.42
C ALA A 53 3.19 -14.79 -2.88
N THR A 54 4.27 -14.51 -3.63
CA THR A 54 5.21 -13.44 -3.29
C THR A 54 4.53 -12.07 -3.31
N GLY A 55 3.74 -11.79 -4.35
CA GLY A 55 2.98 -10.54 -4.45
C GLY A 55 1.97 -10.36 -3.30
N LEU A 56 1.28 -11.43 -2.91
CA LEU A 56 0.31 -11.39 -1.81
C LEU A 56 0.98 -11.15 -0.45
N ALA A 57 2.15 -11.76 -0.19
CA ALA A 57 2.90 -11.50 1.03
C ALA A 57 3.38 -10.03 1.14
N ILE A 58 3.75 -9.42 0.00
CA ILE A 58 4.07 -7.98 -0.06
C ILE A 58 2.82 -7.15 0.24
N LEU A 59 1.67 -7.49 -0.37
CA LEU A 59 0.41 -6.78 -0.16
C LEU A 59 -0.03 -6.81 1.30
N GLU A 60 0.02 -7.97 1.96
CA GLU A 60 -0.32 -8.15 3.37
C GLU A 60 0.50 -7.20 4.26
N LYS A 61 1.83 -7.20 4.08
CA LYS A 61 2.73 -6.28 4.79
C LYS A 61 2.38 -4.82 4.53
N GLN A 62 2.00 -4.45 3.31
CA GLN A 62 1.63 -3.06 2.99
C GLN A 62 0.28 -2.65 3.60
N ILE A 63 -0.68 -3.56 3.73
CA ILE A 63 -1.95 -3.31 4.42
C ILE A 63 -1.70 -3.06 5.92
N GLU A 64 -0.87 -3.87 6.56
CA GLU A 64 -0.49 -3.68 7.98
C GLU A 64 0.16 -2.31 8.23
N ASN A 65 0.94 -1.82 7.26
CA ASN A 65 1.64 -0.54 7.35
C ASN A 65 0.83 0.65 6.80
N ALA A 66 -0.34 0.43 6.19
CA ALA A 66 -1.10 1.47 5.50
C ALA A 66 -1.51 2.64 6.40
N GLY A 67 -1.66 2.40 7.71
CA GLY A 67 -1.97 3.44 8.71
C GLY A 67 -0.96 4.58 8.75
N ALA A 68 0.31 4.33 8.41
CA ALA A 68 1.34 5.37 8.37
C ALA A 68 1.19 6.32 7.16
N TYR A 69 0.42 5.95 6.14
CA TYR A 69 0.32 6.67 4.85
C TYR A 69 -1.00 7.39 4.64
N LEU A 70 -1.87 7.44 5.67
CA LEU A 70 -3.22 8.01 5.57
C LEU A 70 -3.25 9.50 5.17
N TYR A 71 -2.12 10.20 5.24
CA TYR A 71 -2.01 11.62 4.87
C TYR A 71 -1.60 11.84 3.40
N ASN A 72 -1.16 10.80 2.70
CA ASN A 72 -0.74 10.89 1.30
C ASN A 72 -1.85 10.42 0.36
N PHE A 73 -2.60 11.38 -0.19
CA PHE A 73 -3.73 11.14 -1.09
C PHE A 73 -3.37 11.10 -2.57
N LYS A 74 -2.07 11.08 -2.92
CA LYS A 74 -1.65 10.98 -4.33
C LYS A 74 -1.81 9.55 -4.79
N PHE A 75 -2.58 9.34 -5.87
CA PHE A 75 -2.85 8.00 -6.41
C PHE A 75 -1.59 7.15 -6.61
N ALA A 76 -0.56 7.70 -7.25
CA ALA A 76 0.67 6.96 -7.56
C ALA A 76 1.59 6.69 -6.35
N TYR A 77 1.40 7.41 -5.24
CA TYR A 77 2.35 7.50 -4.13
C TYR A 77 1.70 7.34 -2.75
N GLY A 78 0.46 6.85 -2.68
CA GLY A 78 -0.28 6.86 -1.43
C GLY A 78 -1.42 5.86 -1.40
N VAL A 79 -2.21 5.95 -0.33
CA VAL A 79 -3.28 4.98 0.00
C VAL A 79 -4.30 4.76 -1.13
N PRO A 80 -4.68 5.76 -1.95
CA PRO A 80 -5.60 5.51 -3.05
C PRO A 80 -5.07 4.51 -4.10
N GLY A 81 -3.74 4.45 -4.31
CA GLY A 81 -3.13 3.47 -5.20
C GLY A 81 -3.21 2.05 -4.64
N LEU A 82 -3.03 1.89 -3.33
CA LEU A 82 -3.22 0.62 -2.63
C LEU A 82 -4.69 0.16 -2.71
N GLY A 83 -5.64 1.05 -2.44
CA GLY A 83 -7.07 0.73 -2.53
C GLY A 83 -7.48 0.32 -3.95
N TRP A 84 -6.97 1.02 -4.97
CA TRP A 84 -7.17 0.63 -6.36
C TRP A 84 -6.60 -0.75 -6.66
N LEU A 85 -5.39 -1.07 -6.18
CA LEU A 85 -4.77 -2.38 -6.38
C LEU A 85 -5.61 -3.50 -5.74
N ILE A 86 -6.12 -3.30 -4.52
CA ILE A 86 -6.99 -4.27 -3.85
C ILE A 86 -8.24 -4.52 -4.69
N GLN A 87 -8.93 -3.46 -5.11
CA GLN A 87 -10.10 -3.58 -5.98
C GLN A 87 -9.76 -4.26 -7.32
N PHE A 88 -8.60 -3.95 -7.90
CA PHE A 88 -8.13 -4.62 -9.11
C PHE A 88 -8.00 -6.13 -8.88
N LEU A 89 -7.37 -6.57 -7.79
CA LEU A 89 -7.18 -7.99 -7.48
C LEU A 89 -8.51 -8.71 -7.19
N ILE A 90 -9.48 -8.05 -6.55
CA ILE A 90 -10.84 -8.56 -6.40
C ILE A 90 -11.48 -8.77 -7.78
N ASN A 91 -11.39 -7.77 -8.68
CA ASN A 91 -11.94 -7.87 -10.03
C ASN A 91 -11.26 -8.96 -10.88
N GLN A 92 -10.01 -9.33 -10.56
CA GLN A 92 -9.30 -10.44 -11.19
C GLN A 92 -9.60 -11.81 -10.57
N GLY A 93 -10.42 -11.88 -9.51
CA GLY A 93 -10.73 -13.10 -8.78
C GLY A 93 -9.55 -13.65 -7.97
N VAL A 94 -8.58 -12.79 -7.63
CA VAL A 94 -7.43 -13.15 -6.79
C VAL A 94 -7.77 -13.01 -5.31
N LEU A 95 -8.50 -11.95 -4.95
CA LEU A 95 -9.01 -11.71 -3.60
C LEU A 95 -10.53 -11.89 -3.58
N VAL A 96 -11.07 -12.14 -2.39
CA VAL A 96 -12.51 -12.22 -2.14
C VAL A 96 -12.91 -11.00 -1.32
N ASP A 97 -14.05 -10.39 -1.66
CA ASP A 97 -14.67 -9.34 -0.86
C ASP A 97 -15.55 -10.01 0.20
N GLU A 98 -15.24 -9.79 1.48
CA GLU A 98 -16.05 -10.26 2.59
C GLU A 98 -17.03 -9.13 2.97
N GLU A 99 -18.30 -9.28 2.57
CA GLU A 99 -19.41 -8.35 2.92
C GLU A 99 -19.70 -8.26 4.42
#